data_AF-A0A2W4IHD7-F1
#
_entry.id   AF-A0A2W4IHD7-F1
#
_cell.length_a   1.000
_cell.length_b   1.000
_cell.length_c   1.000
_cell.angle_alpha   90.00
_cell.angle_beta   90.00
_cell.angle_gamma   90.00
#
_symmetry.space_group_name_H-M   'P 1'
#
loop_
_entity.id
_entity.type
_entity.pdbx_description
1 polymer ?
#
loop_
_entity_poly.entity_id
_entity_poly.type
_entity_poly.pdbx_seq_one_letter_code
_entity_poly.pdbx_strand_id
1 'polypeptide(L)'
;MHSKGFRFRVLTIAGSFSLWNSFIFCKLMFTILAISDADKHFSGAIQEYEKRLGKLIFFDNLKPFKDENPQLVITKETDKLIEQLHKKYSQHQKILLIKEGKQYDSLGFSELIQGKPTVFIIGGPYGVDERRLKAEFSSLQELSFGAITLPHGLAKLTLIEQIYRATTLWSGKKYHY
;
A
#
# COMPACT_ATOMS: atom_id res chain seq x y z
N MET A 1 8.28 -8.64 44.82
CA MET A 1 7.82 -7.83 43.67
C MET A 1 7.76 -8.74 42.46
N HIS A 2 6.56 -9.19 42.10
CA HIS A 2 6.31 -10.11 40.99
C HIS A 2 5.99 -9.34 39.71
N SER A 3 6.80 -9.50 38.66
CA SER A 3 6.42 -9.14 37.28
C SER A 3 5.70 -10.33 36.64
N LYS A 4 4.38 -10.23 36.51
CA LYS A 4 3.55 -11.21 35.80
C LYS A 4 3.81 -11.08 34.29
N GLY A 5 4.41 -12.10 33.69
CA GLY A 5 4.49 -12.27 32.24
C GLY A 5 3.10 -12.57 31.68
N PHE A 6 2.63 -11.73 30.75
CA PHE A 6 1.38 -11.94 30.04
C PHE A 6 1.60 -12.97 28.93
N ARG A 7 1.39 -14.25 29.24
CA ARG A 7 1.31 -15.33 28.24
C ARG A 7 -0.08 -15.29 27.60
N PHE A 8 -0.18 -14.78 26.37
CA PHE A 8 -1.39 -14.96 25.57
C PHE A 8 -1.57 -16.45 25.26
N ARG A 9 -2.61 -17.03 25.87
CA ARG A 9 -3.01 -18.42 25.67
C ARG A 9 -3.81 -18.49 24.37
N VAL A 10 -3.21 -19.01 23.30
CA VAL A 10 -3.92 -19.32 22.06
C VAL A 10 -4.90 -20.44 22.37
N LEU A 11 -6.19 -20.11 22.46
CA LEU A 11 -7.28 -21.07 22.48
C LEU A 11 -7.47 -21.58 21.06
N THR A 12 -6.98 -22.79 20.81
CA THR A 12 -7.21 -23.54 19.59
C THR A 12 -8.68 -23.97 19.55
N ILE A 13 -9.55 -23.17 18.92
CA ILE A 13 -10.88 -23.61 18.52
C ILE A 13 -10.76 -24.17 17.10
N ALA A 14 -10.49 -25.48 17.02
CA ALA A 14 -10.58 -26.25 15.79
C ALA A 14 -12.06 -26.30 15.37
N GLY A 15 -12.46 -25.45 14.42
CA GLY A 15 -13.82 -25.49 13.86
C GLY A 15 -14.35 -24.22 13.19
N SER A 16 -13.70 -23.06 13.34
CA SER A 16 -14.20 -21.77 12.81
C SER A 16 -13.24 -21.09 11.80
N PHE A 17 -12.35 -21.86 11.17
CA PHE A 17 -11.25 -21.30 10.36
C PHE A 17 -11.69 -20.76 8.98
N SER A 18 -12.88 -21.14 8.48
CA SER A 18 -13.31 -20.82 7.10
C SER A 18 -14.17 -19.56 6.98
N LEU A 19 -15.11 -19.33 7.90
CA LEU A 19 -16.06 -18.20 7.79
C LEU A 19 -15.50 -16.89 8.35
N TRP A 20 -14.68 -16.95 9.41
CA TRP A 20 -14.09 -15.76 10.03
C TRP A 20 -13.03 -15.10 9.13
N ASN A 21 -12.21 -15.92 8.43
CA ASN A 21 -11.28 -15.44 7.41
C ASN A 21 -12.00 -14.83 6.20
N SER A 22 -13.05 -15.49 5.69
CA SER A 22 -13.76 -14.98 4.52
C SER A 22 -14.44 -13.63 4.76
N PHE A 23 -14.87 -13.33 5.99
CA PHE A 23 -15.51 -12.05 6.33
C PHE A 23 -14.49 -10.91 6.54
N ILE A 24 -13.33 -11.20 7.13
CA ILE A 24 -12.23 -10.23 7.31
C ILE A 24 -11.58 -9.89 5.96
N PHE A 25 -11.34 -10.89 5.10
CA PHE A 25 -10.79 -10.69 3.76
C PHE A 25 -11.75 -9.95 2.83
N CYS A 26 -13.07 -10.13 2.96
CA CYS A 26 -14.06 -9.40 2.15
C CYS A 26 -14.09 -7.88 2.44
N LYS A 27 -13.54 -7.44 3.58
CA LYS A 27 -13.43 -6.02 3.96
C LYS A 27 -12.02 -5.44 3.78
N LEU A 28 -11.04 -6.25 3.40
CA LEU A 28 -9.67 -5.83 3.11
C LEU A 28 -9.54 -5.48 1.63
N MET A 29 -9.55 -4.19 1.33
CA MET A 29 -9.37 -3.66 -0.02
C MET A 29 -8.10 -2.82 -0.05
N PHE A 30 -7.10 -3.31 -0.77
CA PHE A 30 -5.89 -2.56 -1.07
C PHE A 30 -6.03 -1.91 -2.44
N THR A 31 -5.71 -0.62 -2.54
CA THR A 31 -5.64 0.09 -3.81
C THR A 31 -4.24 0.65 -3.99
N ILE A 32 -3.66 0.46 -5.17
CA ILE A 32 -2.49 1.22 -5.60
C ILE A 32 -2.97 2.33 -6.53
N LEU A 33 -2.98 3.55 -6.00
CA LEU A 33 -3.28 4.78 -6.74
C LEU A 33 -1.97 5.37 -7.27
N ALA A 34 -1.77 5.32 -8.58
CA ALA A 34 -0.51 5.69 -9.21
C ALA A 34 -0.71 6.68 -10.37
N ILE A 35 0.26 7.56 -10.58
CA ILE A 35 0.35 8.38 -11.79
C ILE A 35 1.35 7.72 -12.74
N SER A 36 0.86 7.05 -13.77
CA SER A 36 1.73 6.32 -14.72
C SER A 36 1.05 6.03 -16.05
N ASP A 37 1.83 6.07 -17.13
CA ASP A 37 1.43 5.60 -18.47
C ASP A 37 1.81 4.12 -18.65
N ALA A 38 1.14 3.23 -17.91
CA ALA A 38 1.29 1.76 -17.93
C ALA A 38 2.72 1.22 -17.64
N ASP A 39 2.86 0.37 -16.62
CA ASP A 39 4.14 -0.22 -16.18
C ASP A 39 4.66 -1.32 -17.10
N LYS A 40 4.96 -1.00 -18.37
CA LYS A 40 5.28 -1.99 -19.41
C LYS A 40 6.42 -2.94 -19.01
N HIS A 41 7.49 -2.42 -18.41
CA HIS A 41 8.69 -3.19 -18.06
C HIS A 41 8.46 -4.25 -16.98
N PHE A 42 7.50 -4.04 -16.07
CA PHE A 42 7.24 -4.95 -14.94
C PHE A 42 5.87 -5.63 -15.01
N SER A 43 5.14 -5.44 -16.11
CA SER A 43 3.76 -5.89 -16.28
C SER A 43 3.53 -7.37 -15.95
N GLY A 44 4.38 -8.27 -16.47
CA GLY A 44 4.26 -9.71 -16.19
C GLY A 44 4.43 -10.06 -14.71
N ALA A 45 5.40 -9.44 -14.03
CA ALA A 45 5.64 -9.67 -12.60
C ALA A 45 4.53 -9.07 -11.73
N ILE A 46 4.05 -7.88 -12.05
CA ILE A 46 2.90 -7.25 -11.36
C ILE A 46 1.65 -8.13 -11.53
N GLN A 47 1.40 -8.63 -12.75
CA GLN A 47 0.24 -9.47 -13.03
C GLN A 47 0.27 -10.80 -12.27
N GLU A 48 1.45 -11.38 -12.02
CA GLU A 48 1.59 -12.59 -11.20
C GLU A 48 1.09 -12.34 -9.77
N TYR A 49 1.51 -11.24 -9.14
CA TYR A 49 1.04 -10.90 -7.79
C TYR A 49 -0.42 -10.44 -7.76
N GLU A 50 -0.89 -9.74 -8.80
CA GLU A 50 -2.30 -9.39 -8.97
C GLU A 50 -3.18 -10.65 -8.98
N LYS A 51 -2.80 -11.68 -9.75
CA LYS A 51 -3.52 -12.97 -9.79
C LYS A 51 -3.55 -13.66 -8.44
N ARG A 52 -2.43 -13.64 -7.71
CA ARG A 52 -2.31 -14.26 -6.38
C ARG A 52 -3.13 -13.55 -5.31
N LEU A 53 -3.21 -12.22 -5.38
CA LEU A 53 -4.01 -11.38 -4.47
C LEU A 53 -5.49 -11.39 -4.84
N GLY A 54 -5.83 -11.60 -6.11
CA GLY A 54 -7.19 -11.66 -6.60
C GLY A 54 -7.97 -10.39 -6.27
N LYS A 55 -9.12 -10.54 -5.61
CA LYS A 55 -10.04 -9.43 -5.29
C LYS A 55 -9.54 -8.49 -4.18
N LEU A 56 -8.39 -8.77 -3.57
CA LEU A 56 -7.84 -7.97 -2.48
C LEU A 56 -7.10 -6.73 -2.97
N ILE A 57 -6.67 -6.72 -4.23
CA ILE A 57 -5.87 -5.64 -4.82
C ILE A 57 -6.59 -5.00 -6.00
N PHE A 58 -6.55 -3.67 -6.05
CA PHE A 58 -7.04 -2.86 -7.15
C PHE A 58 -5.98 -1.86 -7.58
N PHE A 59 -5.99 -1.50 -8.85
CA PHE A 59 -5.16 -0.45 -9.40
C PHE A 59 -6.03 0.70 -9.88
N ASP A 60 -5.72 1.91 -9.42
CA ASP A 60 -6.31 3.15 -9.94
C ASP A 60 -5.17 3.97 -10.55
N ASN A 61 -5.05 3.95 -11.88
CA ASN A 61 -3.97 4.66 -12.57
C ASN A 61 -4.53 5.97 -13.14
N LEU A 62 -4.00 7.09 -12.65
CA LEU A 62 -4.29 8.41 -13.17
C LEU A 62 -3.34 8.73 -14.32
N LYS A 63 -3.87 9.42 -15.34
CA LYS A 63 -3.07 9.87 -16.49
C LYS A 63 -2.06 10.94 -16.06
N PRO A 64 -0.76 10.77 -16.37
CA PRO A 64 0.25 11.79 -16.17
C PRO A 64 -0.12 13.13 -16.80
N PHE A 65 0.27 14.22 -16.15
CA PHE A 65 0.18 15.55 -16.73
C PHE A 65 1.47 15.87 -17.49
N LYS A 66 1.36 16.39 -18.71
CA LYS A 66 2.51 16.69 -19.57
C LYS A 66 2.67 18.19 -19.70
N ASP A 67 3.80 18.68 -19.21
CA ASP A 67 4.20 20.08 -19.30
C ASP A 67 5.73 20.14 -19.17
N GLU A 68 6.35 21.21 -19.69
CA GLU A 68 7.79 21.42 -19.60
C GLU A 68 8.20 21.91 -18.21
N ASN A 69 7.29 22.53 -17.45
CA ASN A 69 7.53 23.02 -16.10
C ASN A 69 7.27 21.92 -15.05
N PRO A 70 8.32 21.35 -14.41
CA PRO A 70 8.15 20.27 -13.44
C PRO A 70 7.31 20.66 -12.22
N GLN A 71 7.37 21.93 -11.79
CA GLN A 71 6.59 22.39 -10.64
C GLN A 71 5.09 22.40 -10.95
N LEU A 72 4.72 22.77 -12.19
CA LEU A 72 3.34 22.73 -12.65
C LEU A 72 2.86 21.27 -12.75
N VAL A 73 3.70 20.36 -13.25
CA VAL A 73 3.41 18.92 -13.27
C VAL A 73 3.12 18.41 -11.86
N ILE A 74 4.03 18.62 -10.91
CA ILE A 74 3.87 18.20 -9.50
C ILE A 74 2.55 18.74 -8.93
N THR A 75 2.26 20.02 -9.15
CA THR A 75 1.06 20.67 -8.62
C THR A 75 -0.22 20.03 -9.18
N LYS A 76 -0.32 19.91 -10.50
CA LYS A 76 -1.49 19.35 -11.19
C LYS A 76 -1.69 17.87 -10.91
N GLU A 77 -0.61 17.12 -10.78
CA GLU A 77 -0.64 15.71 -10.43
C GLU A 77 -1.07 15.50 -8.97
N THR A 78 -0.58 16.33 -8.06
CA THR A 78 -1.00 16.31 -6.65
C THR A 78 -2.48 16.69 -6.50
N ASP A 79 -2.97 17.69 -7.25
CA ASP A 79 -4.40 18.05 -7.29
C ASP A 79 -5.27 16.85 -7.64
N LYS A 80 -4.91 16.13 -8.71
CA LYS A 80 -5.65 14.95 -9.17
C LYS A 80 -5.64 13.83 -8.14
N LEU A 81 -4.51 13.62 -7.45
CA LEU A 81 -4.43 12.63 -6.37
C LEU A 81 -5.37 12.98 -5.22
N ILE A 82 -5.34 14.24 -4.76
CA ILE A 82 -6.22 14.73 -3.69
C ILE A 82 -7.69 14.55 -4.07
N GLU A 83 -8.08 14.96 -5.28
CA GLU A 83 -9.45 14.80 -5.79
C GLU A 83 -9.89 13.33 -5.77
N GLN A 84 -9.06 12.42 -6.31
CA GLN A 84 -9.38 11.00 -6.35
C GLN A 84 -9.46 10.38 -4.95
N LEU A 85 -8.55 10.77 -4.05
CA LEU A 85 -8.53 10.31 -2.66
C LEU A 85 -9.80 10.71 -1.91
N HIS A 86 -10.28 11.95 -2.08
CA HIS A 86 -11.56 12.38 -1.51
C HIS A 86 -12.74 11.65 -2.10
N LYS A 87 -12.76 11.50 -3.44
CA LYS A 87 -13.89 10.92 -4.16
C LYS A 87 -14.10 9.44 -3.90
N LYS A 88 -13.03 8.65 -3.85
CA LYS A 88 -13.11 7.17 -3.80
C LYS A 88 -12.55 6.56 -2.52
N TYR A 89 -11.61 7.23 -1.86
CA TYR A 89 -10.78 6.64 -0.82
C TYR A 89 -10.78 7.44 0.50
N SER A 90 -11.86 8.20 0.74
CA SER A 90 -11.99 9.06 1.93
C SER A 90 -11.81 8.27 3.23
N GLN A 91 -12.42 7.08 3.31
CA GLN A 91 -12.37 6.17 4.46
C GLN A 91 -11.15 5.23 4.48
N HIS A 92 -10.29 5.26 3.46
CA HIS A 92 -9.10 4.40 3.41
C HIS A 92 -7.96 5.04 4.21
N GLN A 93 -7.16 4.19 4.85
CA GLN A 93 -5.82 4.57 5.29
C GLN A 93 -5.00 4.99 4.07
N LYS A 94 -4.26 6.10 4.18
CA LYS A 94 -3.49 6.68 3.07
C LYS A 94 -2.01 6.53 3.38
N ILE A 95 -1.29 5.86 2.49
CA ILE A 95 0.15 5.63 2.62
C ILE A 95 0.85 6.14 1.36
N LEU A 96 1.67 7.18 1.49
CA LEU A 96 2.51 7.70 0.43
C LEU A 96 3.81 6.92 0.35
N LEU A 97 4.17 6.43 -0.83
CA LEU A 97 5.49 5.86 -1.09
C LEU A 97 6.47 6.99 -1.40
N ILE A 98 7.48 7.14 -0.55
CA ILE A 98 8.50 8.19 -0.66
C ILE A 98 9.81 7.74 -0.01
N LYS A 99 10.95 8.18 -0.55
CA LYS A 99 12.29 7.76 -0.10
C LYS A 99 12.56 8.15 1.37
N GLU A 100 12.08 9.29 1.84
CA GLU A 100 12.17 9.75 3.24
C GLU A 100 11.15 9.09 4.19
N GLY A 101 10.26 8.25 3.67
CA GLY A 101 9.23 7.59 4.49
C GLY A 101 9.81 6.63 5.52
N LYS A 102 8.95 6.16 6.44
CA LYS A 102 9.37 5.18 7.43
C LYS A 102 9.63 3.83 6.75
N GLN A 103 10.74 3.20 7.11
CA GLN A 103 11.05 1.83 6.70
C GLN A 103 10.45 0.84 7.68
N TYR A 104 9.98 -0.28 7.14
CA TYR A 104 9.42 -1.39 7.90
C TYR A 104 10.09 -2.67 7.44
N ASP A 105 10.31 -3.61 8.36
CA ASP A 105 10.48 -5.00 7.96
C ASP A 105 9.13 -5.59 7.51
N SER A 106 9.14 -6.82 6.99
CA SER A 106 7.90 -7.43 6.47
C SER A 106 6.84 -7.65 7.56
N LEU A 107 7.24 -7.88 8.82
CA LEU A 107 6.30 -8.04 9.93
C LEU A 107 5.64 -6.70 10.27
N GLY A 108 6.43 -5.63 10.43
CA GLY A 108 5.93 -4.29 10.70
C GLY A 108 5.08 -3.75 9.56
N PHE A 109 5.43 -4.04 8.31
CA PHE A 109 4.59 -3.71 7.16
C PHE A 109 3.25 -4.50 7.19
N SER A 110 3.31 -5.79 7.54
CA SER A 110 2.12 -6.63 7.70
C SER A 110 1.17 -6.09 8.77
N GLU A 111 1.70 -5.65 9.92
CA GLU A 111 0.91 -5.03 11.00
C GLU A 111 0.33 -3.68 10.60
N LEU A 112 1.09 -2.86 9.86
CA LEU A 112 0.69 -1.52 9.41
C LEU A 112 -0.64 -1.54 8.64
N ILE A 113 -0.82 -2.56 7.79
CA ILE A 113 -1.91 -2.63 6.81
C ILE A 113 -2.99 -3.67 7.20
N GLN A 114 -2.81 -4.38 8.31
CA GLN A 114 -3.75 -5.40 8.77
C GLN A 114 -5.10 -4.79 9.18
N GLY A 115 -6.19 -5.38 8.71
CA GLY A 115 -7.55 -5.00 9.12
C GLY A 115 -8.06 -3.66 8.57
N LYS A 116 -7.31 -2.97 7.70
CA LYS A 116 -7.63 -1.63 7.21
C LYS A 116 -7.67 -1.56 5.68
N PRO A 117 -8.78 -1.11 5.06
CA PRO A 117 -8.76 -0.67 3.68
C PRO A 117 -7.68 0.41 3.50
N THR A 118 -6.75 0.19 2.57
CA THR A 118 -5.58 1.04 2.42
C THR A 118 -5.40 1.44 0.96
N VAL A 119 -5.23 2.73 0.72
CA VAL A 119 -4.79 3.27 -0.56
C VAL A 119 -3.33 3.67 -0.45
N PHE A 120 -2.50 3.04 -1.27
CA PHE A 120 -1.10 3.37 -1.45
C PHE A 120 -0.97 4.37 -2.60
N ILE A 121 -0.22 5.44 -2.37
CA ILE A 121 -0.07 6.55 -3.32
C ILE A 121 1.34 6.48 -3.91
N ILE A 122 1.43 6.40 -5.24
CA ILE A 122 2.68 6.44 -5.99
C ILE A 122 2.64 7.64 -6.94
N GLY A 123 3.51 8.62 -6.68
CA GLY A 123 3.64 9.81 -7.52
C GLY A 123 4.21 9.54 -8.91
N GLY A 124 4.12 10.55 -9.78
CA GLY A 124 4.75 10.55 -11.09
C GLY A 124 6.28 10.75 -11.03
N PRO A 125 6.95 10.92 -12.18
CA PRO A 125 8.41 11.03 -12.30
C PRO A 125 9.05 12.14 -11.46
N TYR A 126 8.31 13.24 -11.26
CA TYR A 126 8.79 14.38 -10.47
C TYR A 126 8.37 14.32 -9.00
N GLY A 127 7.70 13.25 -8.56
CA GLY A 127 7.19 13.11 -7.20
C GLY A 127 5.83 13.79 -7.00
N VAL A 128 5.58 14.26 -5.78
CA VAL A 128 4.34 14.91 -5.35
C VAL A 128 4.64 16.12 -4.47
N ASP A 129 3.68 17.03 -4.33
CA ASP A 129 3.75 18.08 -3.31
C ASP A 129 3.36 17.48 -1.95
N GLU A 130 4.37 16.96 -1.25
CA GLU A 130 4.22 16.33 0.06
C GLU A 130 3.63 17.26 1.10
N ARG A 131 4.03 18.54 1.10
CA ARG A 131 3.56 19.51 2.10
C ARG A 131 2.06 19.69 1.95
N ARG A 132 1.59 19.77 0.72
CA ARG A 132 0.16 19.88 0.42
C ARG A 132 -0.60 18.62 0.77
N LEU A 133 -0.09 17.44 0.45
CA LEU A 133 -0.73 16.17 0.84
C LEU A 133 -0.83 16.02 2.36
N LYS A 134 0.22 16.40 3.11
CA LYS A 134 0.23 16.38 4.58
C LYS A 134 -0.74 17.39 5.19
N ALA A 135 -0.86 18.57 4.59
CA ALA A 135 -1.83 19.58 5.01
C ALA A 135 -3.28 19.12 4.79
N GLU A 136 -3.54 18.42 3.69
CA GLU A 136 -4.86 17.90 3.34
C GLU A 136 -5.25 16.66 4.16
N PHE A 137 -4.29 15.77 4.41
CA PHE A 137 -4.50 14.47 5.05
C PHE A 137 -3.64 14.35 6.31
N SER A 138 -4.18 14.79 7.46
CA SER A 138 -3.48 14.75 8.76
C SER A 138 -3.07 13.34 9.21
N SER A 139 -3.72 12.30 8.68
CA SER A 139 -3.41 10.88 8.93
C SER A 139 -2.58 10.21 7.83
N LEU A 140 -2.01 10.98 6.90
CA LEU A 140 -1.14 10.46 5.85
C LEU A 140 0.11 9.84 6.47
N GLN A 141 0.34 8.56 6.14
CA GLN A 141 1.55 7.86 6.50
C GLN A 141 2.52 7.84 5.31
N GLU A 142 3.81 7.71 5.61
CA GLU A 142 4.86 7.67 4.61
C GLU A 142 5.66 6.37 4.74
N LEU A 143 5.83 5.67 3.62
CA LEU A 143 6.51 4.39 3.51
C LEU A 143 7.72 4.52 2.59
N SER A 144 8.87 4.03 3.03
CA SER A 144 10.09 3.93 2.24
C SER A 144 10.53 2.48 2.07
N PHE A 145 10.99 2.12 0.87
CA PHE A 145 11.67 0.85 0.60
C PHE A 145 13.20 0.96 0.67
N GLY A 146 13.73 2.11 1.11
CA GLY A 146 15.16 2.33 1.28
C GLY A 146 15.58 3.73 0.84
N ALA A 147 16.86 4.04 1.06
CA ALA A 147 17.44 5.34 0.71
C ALA A 147 17.63 5.53 -0.80
N ILE A 148 17.64 4.45 -1.59
CA ILE A 148 17.81 4.51 -3.04
C ILE A 148 16.52 4.95 -3.74
N THR A 149 16.67 5.74 -4.81
CA THR A 149 15.53 6.11 -5.66
C THR A 149 15.09 4.91 -6.50
N LEU A 150 13.90 4.38 -6.24
CA LEU A 150 13.29 3.35 -7.07
C LEU A 150 12.46 3.99 -8.19
N PRO A 151 12.60 3.52 -9.44
CA PRO A 151 11.64 3.86 -10.50
C PRO A 151 10.22 3.45 -10.10
N HIS A 152 9.19 4.23 -10.46
CA HIS A 152 7.80 4.01 -10.04
C HIS A 152 7.30 2.57 -10.28
N GLY A 153 7.62 1.99 -11.44
CA GLY A 153 7.23 0.61 -11.75
C GLY A 153 7.87 -0.44 -10.84
N LEU A 154 9.13 -0.23 -10.44
CA LEU A 154 9.82 -1.11 -9.49
C LEU A 154 9.30 -0.91 -8.07
N ALA A 155 9.02 0.33 -7.66
CA ALA A 155 8.38 0.63 -6.39
C ALA A 155 7.00 -0.04 -6.30
N LYS A 156 6.22 0.00 -7.39
CA LYS A 156 4.92 -0.67 -7.50
C LYS A 156 5.01 -2.19 -7.43
N LEU A 157 5.98 -2.79 -8.15
CA LEU A 157 6.25 -4.23 -8.08
C LEU A 157 6.65 -4.66 -6.66
N THR A 158 7.54 -3.90 -6.02
CA THR A 158 7.97 -4.15 -4.65
C THR A 158 6.79 -4.07 -3.68
N LEU A 159 5.95 -3.04 -3.83
CA LEU A 159 4.76 -2.85 -3.00
C LEU A 159 3.78 -4.02 -3.13
N ILE A 160 3.43 -4.44 -4.34
CA ILE A 160 2.45 -5.52 -4.51
C ILE A 160 2.97 -6.86 -3.98
N GLU A 161 4.27 -7.13 -4.11
CA GLU A 161 4.89 -8.30 -3.48
C GLU A 161 4.81 -8.22 -1.96
N GLN A 162 5.09 -7.06 -1.35
CA GLN A 162 4.99 -6.89 0.09
C GLN A 162 3.53 -6.99 0.60
N ILE A 163 2.54 -6.51 -0.16
CA ILE A 163 1.12 -6.73 0.16
C ILE A 163 0.80 -8.23 0.13
N TYR A 164 1.24 -8.94 -0.91
CA TYR A 164 1.10 -10.39 -0.97
C TYR A 164 1.76 -11.08 0.22
N ARG A 165 3.01 -10.74 0.54
CA ARG A 165 3.73 -11.24 1.72
C ARG A 165 2.96 -10.98 3.01
N ALA A 166 2.46 -9.77 3.24
CA ALA A 166 1.63 -9.44 4.39
C ALA A 166 0.37 -10.32 4.48
N THR A 167 -0.34 -10.53 3.38
CA THR A 167 -1.54 -11.40 3.36
C THR A 167 -1.21 -12.86 3.65
N THR A 168 -0.06 -13.35 3.19
CA THR A 168 0.39 -14.72 3.47
C THR A 168 0.73 -14.90 4.96
N LEU A 169 1.38 -13.92 5.59
CA LEU A 169 1.68 -13.91 7.01
C LEU A 169 0.40 -13.98 7.86
N TRP A 170 -0.65 -13.23 7.50
CA TRP A 170 -1.93 -13.29 8.23
C TRP A 170 -2.61 -14.65 8.13
N SER A 171 -2.44 -15.36 7.02
CA SER A 171 -3.04 -16.69 6.81
C SER A 171 -2.34 -17.81 7.57
N GLY A 172 -1.26 -17.52 8.30
CA GLY A 172 -0.44 -18.53 9.00
C GLY A 172 0.32 -19.46 8.06
N LYS A 173 0.29 -19.21 6.74
CA LYS A 173 1.11 -19.91 5.76
C LYS A 173 2.55 -19.42 5.89
N LYS A 174 3.50 -20.34 5.97
CA LYS A 174 4.92 -20.01 5.87
C LYS A 174 5.20 -19.48 4.47
N TYR A 175 5.41 -18.18 4.34
CA TYR A 175 6.04 -17.63 3.15
C TYR A 175 7.55 -17.74 3.33
N HIS A 176 8.20 -18.45 2.42
CA HIS A 176 9.63 -18.61 2.42
C HIS A 176 10.29 -17.35 1.82
N TYR A 177 11.37 -16.94 2.49
CA TYR A 177 12.22 -15.76 2.34
C TYR A 177 12.24 -15.16 0.93
#